data_AF-A0A8H7KKF4-F1
#
_entry.id   AF-A0A8H7KKF4-F1
#
_cell.length_a   1.000
_cell.length_b   1.000
_cell.length_c   1.000
_cell.angle_alpha   90.00
_cell.angle_beta   90.00
_cell.angle_gamma   90.00
#
_symmetry.space_group_name_H-M   'P 1'
#
loop_
_entity.id
_entity.type
_entity.pdbx_description
1 polymer ?
#
loop_
_entity_poly.entity_id
_entity_poly.type
_entity_poly.pdbx_seq_one_letter_code
_entity_poly.pdbx_strand_id
1 'polypeptide(L)'
;MQPEDAGKDGRAELANETEDVPEEWDPRAHNEVEGNEQEGNDRTGKNVFRWKDNDEPQCIMDAIRITPFSETKHPPTTKIQNIDMEIDPSPNEGTKTIYLAGACTKPNTNDARAGSGISSTDLHLQLSLRTPGIQTLFAAELYGVKSSLECANNFQKIKLVSTSKRLIKALTSDFKTWEDQGWIEAPNSDLIKQVVNRLRIRKAPTLLELLEDTSNGMNEAKSLAKRACNLQQEAETNPPPREEYHPSGAKLQSITQAIAYKLLLNNKAAPESKTSKISVQKIQEDIEEKRGYKPTSQKIWHQLKRSKNCLRKHKEFIYKAIKGTYYIDLVFCGKPPLLSRQLNHKPTPCKETSNSYT
;
A
#
# COMPACT_ATOMS: atom_id res chain seq x y z
N MET A 1 28.41 -75.60 33.81
CA MET A 1 29.41 -76.63 33.48
C MET A 1 30.14 -76.11 32.27
N GLN A 2 31.46 -75.92 32.40
CA GLN A 2 32.42 -75.52 31.36
C GLN A 2 32.50 -74.01 30.97
N PRO A 3 33.72 -73.52 30.67
CA PRO A 3 34.44 -72.68 31.64
C PRO A 3 35.30 -71.56 30.98
N GLU A 4 36.20 -70.97 31.79
CA GLU A 4 37.51 -70.40 31.42
C GLU A 4 37.50 -69.10 30.57
N ASP A 5 38.34 -68.09 30.78
CA ASP A 5 39.59 -68.00 31.54
C ASP A 5 39.97 -66.52 31.78
N ALA A 6 40.95 -66.33 32.68
CA ALA A 6 41.93 -65.24 32.81
C ALA A 6 41.70 -63.87 32.10
N GLY A 7 41.95 -62.70 32.68
CA GLY A 7 42.80 -62.34 33.80
C GLY A 7 43.49 -60.99 33.51
N LYS A 8 43.67 -60.22 34.58
CA LYS A 8 44.75 -59.24 34.84
C LYS A 8 44.82 -57.86 34.13
N ASP A 9 44.93 -56.89 35.04
CA ASP A 9 45.90 -55.79 35.10
C ASP A 9 45.69 -54.52 34.25
N GLY A 10 45.03 -53.55 34.90
CA GLY A 10 45.48 -52.18 35.13
C GLY A 10 46.27 -51.43 34.06
N ARG A 11 45.70 -50.31 33.57
CA ARG A 11 46.45 -49.07 33.36
C ARG A 11 45.57 -47.84 33.12
N ALA A 12 46.00 -46.75 33.75
CA ALA A 12 46.04 -45.38 33.26
C ALA A 12 44.74 -44.59 33.07
N GLU A 13 44.63 -43.56 33.91
CA GLU A 13 44.09 -42.24 33.62
C GLU A 13 44.35 -41.80 32.18
N LEU A 14 43.29 -41.36 31.51
CA LEU A 14 43.35 -40.39 30.42
C LEU A 14 42.15 -39.46 30.59
N ALA A 15 42.49 -38.19 30.79
CA ALA A 15 41.58 -37.07 30.85
C ALA A 15 40.66 -37.06 29.63
N ASN A 16 39.35 -36.90 29.87
CA ASN A 16 38.45 -36.32 28.90
C ASN A 16 37.98 -34.99 29.48
N GLU A 17 38.79 -33.98 29.22
CA GLU A 17 38.36 -32.59 29.13
C GLU A 17 37.19 -32.55 28.15
N THR A 18 35.96 -32.47 28.66
CA THR A 18 34.82 -32.04 27.85
C THR A 18 35.02 -30.56 27.60
N GLU A 19 35.65 -30.26 26.47
CA GLU A 19 35.68 -28.93 25.88
C GLU A 19 34.25 -28.37 25.82
N ASP A 20 34.07 -27.23 26.48
CA ASP A 20 32.90 -26.36 26.35
C ASP A 20 32.74 -25.98 24.87
N VAL A 21 31.86 -26.68 24.16
CA VAL A 21 31.39 -26.25 22.84
C VAL A 21 30.57 -24.98 23.05
N PRO A 22 30.97 -23.82 22.48
CA PRO A 22 30.18 -22.62 22.58
C PRO A 22 28.82 -22.88 21.94
N GLU A 23 27.77 -22.62 22.72
CA GLU A 23 26.37 -22.66 22.31
C GLU A 23 26.23 -21.99 20.94
N GLU A 24 25.89 -22.81 19.94
CA GLU A 24 25.77 -22.43 18.54
C GLU A 24 24.80 -21.25 18.44
N TRP A 25 25.34 -20.09 18.06
CA TRP A 25 24.60 -18.84 17.93
C TRP A 25 23.39 -19.05 16.99
N ASP A 26 22.18 -19.15 17.55
CA ASP A 26 20.94 -19.26 16.78
C ASP A 26 20.36 -17.86 16.50
N PRO A 27 20.39 -17.37 15.25
CA PRO A 27 19.82 -16.08 14.88
C PRO A 27 18.28 -16.00 14.99
N ARG A 28 17.60 -17.04 15.48
CA ARG A 28 16.15 -17.10 15.68
C ARG A 28 15.70 -16.93 17.13
N ALA A 29 16.63 -16.93 18.09
CA ALA A 29 16.31 -16.92 19.52
C ALA A 29 15.98 -15.52 20.10
N HIS A 30 16.10 -14.44 19.32
CA HIS A 30 15.70 -13.11 19.75
C HIS A 30 14.57 -12.57 18.88
N ASN A 31 13.33 -12.85 19.29
CA ASN A 31 12.17 -12.00 19.04
C ASN A 31 11.02 -12.38 19.98
N GLU A 32 11.30 -12.46 21.28
CA GLU A 32 10.31 -12.10 22.29
C GLU A 32 10.57 -10.64 22.66
N VAL A 33 10.11 -9.73 21.80
CA VAL A 33 9.97 -8.33 22.21
C VAL A 33 8.76 -8.31 23.14
N GLU A 34 9.05 -8.39 24.44
CA GLU A 34 8.13 -7.92 25.47
C GLU A 34 7.67 -6.52 25.06
N GLY A 35 6.38 -6.41 24.72
CA GLY A 35 5.74 -5.16 24.39
C GLY A 35 5.69 -4.29 25.64
N ASN A 36 6.74 -3.52 25.85
CA ASN A 36 6.75 -2.51 26.88
C ASN A 36 5.90 -1.33 26.38
N GLU A 37 4.62 -1.34 26.76
CA GLU A 37 3.70 -0.23 26.61
C GLU A 37 4.23 0.97 27.40
N GLN A 38 5.05 1.81 26.77
CA GLN A 38 5.30 3.16 27.28
C GLN A 38 4.17 4.08 26.78
N GLU A 39 3.09 4.10 27.56
CA GLU A 39 2.07 5.14 27.54
C GLU A 39 2.71 6.51 27.83
N GLY A 40 2.89 7.31 26.78
CA GLY A 40 3.17 8.75 26.86
C GLY A 40 2.05 9.58 26.23
N ASN A 41 0.79 9.22 26.50
CA ASN A 41 -0.37 9.96 26.00
C ASN A 41 -0.71 11.09 26.98
N ASP A 42 -0.44 12.34 26.60
CA ASP A 42 -1.13 13.51 27.16
C ASP A 42 -2.64 13.31 26.96
N ARG A 43 -3.33 12.86 28.02
CA ARG A 43 -4.76 12.48 27.98
C ARG A 43 -5.66 13.71 27.90
N THR A 44 -5.80 14.30 26.71
CA THR A 44 -6.92 15.20 26.39
C THR A 44 -8.15 14.38 25.97
N GLY A 45 -8.91 13.82 26.93
CA GLY A 45 -10.15 13.08 26.64
C GLY A 45 -9.94 11.73 25.91
N LYS A 46 -10.84 10.76 26.15
CA LYS A 46 -10.63 9.35 25.74
C LYS A 46 -10.46 9.10 24.23
N ASN A 47 -10.77 10.06 23.35
CA ASN A 47 -10.78 9.90 21.89
C ASN A 47 -10.14 11.04 21.08
N VAL A 48 -9.43 11.99 21.71
CA VAL A 48 -8.73 13.09 21.01
C VAL A 48 -7.22 12.88 21.11
N PHE A 49 -6.58 12.81 19.94
CA PHE A 49 -5.16 12.61 19.78
C PHE A 49 -4.51 13.89 19.25
N ARG A 50 -3.48 14.38 19.91
CA ARG A 50 -2.64 15.44 19.32
C ARG A 50 -1.73 14.80 18.28
N TRP A 51 -1.82 15.23 17.03
CA TRP A 51 -0.92 14.75 16.00
C TRP A 51 0.51 15.21 16.32
N LYS A 52 1.43 14.23 16.38
CA LYS A 52 2.86 14.43 16.61
C LYS A 52 3.61 13.43 15.75
N ASP A 53 4.60 13.95 15.04
CA ASP A 53 5.49 13.17 14.16
C ASP A 53 6.95 13.17 14.63
N ASN A 54 7.26 14.02 15.61
CA ASN A 54 8.61 14.22 16.13
C ASN A 54 9.05 13.06 17.04
N ASP A 55 9.48 11.97 16.42
CA ASP A 55 10.49 11.12 17.04
C ASP A 55 11.80 11.44 16.31
N GLU A 56 12.61 12.34 16.88
CA GLU A 56 14.01 12.45 16.45
C GLU A 56 14.65 11.06 16.56
N PRO A 57 15.51 10.67 15.61
CA PRO A 57 16.16 9.37 15.67
C PRO A 57 16.92 9.26 17.00
N GLN A 58 16.51 8.31 17.85
CA GLN A 58 17.13 8.11 19.16
C GLN A 58 18.53 7.50 19.01
N CYS A 59 18.79 6.83 17.88
CA CYS A 59 20.08 6.26 17.56
C CYS A 59 20.42 6.35 16.07
N ILE A 60 21.68 6.06 15.73
CA ILE A 60 22.17 6.04 14.34
C ILE A 60 21.39 5.04 13.49
N MET A 61 20.97 3.91 14.06
CA MET A 61 20.17 2.91 13.35
C MET A 61 18.81 3.48 12.90
N ASP A 62 18.27 4.47 13.62
CA ASP A 62 17.02 5.12 13.26
C ASP A 62 17.15 6.08 12.08
N ALA A 63 18.35 6.63 11.89
CA ALA A 63 18.64 7.61 10.86
C ALA A 63 18.94 6.98 9.48
N ILE A 64 19.40 5.72 9.42
CA ILE A 64 19.82 5.09 8.17
C ILE A 64 18.60 4.59 7.38
N ARG A 65 18.42 5.13 6.17
CA ARG A 65 17.38 4.71 5.22
C ARG A 65 17.96 4.27 3.88
N ILE A 66 17.39 3.20 3.32
CA ILE A 66 17.70 2.71 1.98
C ILE A 66 16.66 3.22 1.00
N THR A 67 17.13 3.85 -0.07
CA THR A 67 16.33 4.15 -1.26
C THR A 67 16.77 3.23 -2.40
N PRO A 68 15.83 2.52 -3.05
CA PRO A 68 16.17 1.83 -4.29
C PRO A 68 16.53 2.87 -5.34
N PHE A 69 17.75 2.78 -5.87
CA PHE A 69 18.32 3.73 -6.83
C PHE A 69 17.37 3.92 -8.02
N SER A 70 17.01 5.17 -8.30
CA SER A 70 16.34 5.60 -9.52
C SER A 70 17.30 6.60 -10.17
N GLU A 71 17.81 6.27 -11.36
CA GLU A 71 18.82 7.05 -12.09
C GLU A 71 18.40 8.50 -12.43
N THR A 72 17.21 8.95 -12.03
CA THR A 72 16.62 10.23 -12.46
C THR A 72 16.15 11.16 -11.33
N LYS A 73 16.43 10.86 -10.06
CA LYS A 73 16.10 11.79 -8.97
C LYS A 73 17.36 12.50 -8.48
N HIS A 74 17.66 13.66 -9.08
CA HIS A 74 18.54 14.63 -8.46
C HIS A 74 18.04 14.93 -7.03
N PRO A 75 18.94 15.10 -6.05
CA PRO A 75 18.53 15.68 -4.78
C PRO A 75 17.88 17.03 -5.11
N PRO A 76 16.64 17.27 -4.70
CA PRO A 76 15.99 18.53 -4.99
C PRO A 76 16.77 19.64 -4.28
N THR A 77 17.36 20.53 -5.07
CA THR A 77 17.90 21.80 -4.61
C THR A 77 16.78 22.82 -4.67
N THR A 78 15.81 22.74 -3.77
CA THR A 78 14.84 23.82 -3.62
C THR A 78 14.79 24.21 -2.17
N LYS A 79 15.50 25.29 -1.83
CA LYS A 79 15.24 26.04 -0.60
C LYS A 79 13.75 26.33 -0.58
N ILE A 80 13.03 25.81 0.41
CA ILE A 80 11.64 26.19 0.71
C ILE A 80 11.65 27.72 0.76
N GLN A 81 11.06 28.37 -0.24
CA GLN A 81 10.87 29.80 -0.18
C GLN A 81 9.75 30.01 0.84
N ASN A 82 10.15 30.43 2.05
CA ASN A 82 9.26 30.96 3.07
C ASN A 82 8.64 32.27 2.54
N ILE A 83 7.69 32.17 1.62
CA ILE A 83 6.84 33.30 1.23
C ILE A 83 5.53 33.12 2.01
N ASP A 84 5.63 33.23 3.32
CA ASP A 84 4.48 33.13 4.22
C ASP A 84 3.76 34.49 4.21
N MET A 85 2.88 34.71 3.23
CA MET A 85 1.92 35.83 3.24
C MET A 85 0.64 35.48 4.01
N GLU A 86 0.64 34.42 4.81
CA GLU A 86 -0.51 34.08 5.64
C GLU A 86 -0.59 35.04 6.84
N ILE A 87 -1.79 35.58 7.07
CA ILE A 87 -2.06 36.47 8.19
C ILE A 87 -2.01 35.65 9.48
N ASP A 88 -1.17 36.07 10.42
CA ASP A 88 -1.15 35.49 11.77
C ASP A 88 -2.55 35.58 12.38
N PRO A 89 -3.15 34.46 12.78
CA PRO A 89 -4.47 34.48 13.41
C PRO A 89 -4.39 35.30 14.69
N SER A 90 -5.48 36.01 15.00
CA SER A 90 -5.56 36.75 16.26
C SER A 90 -5.33 35.79 17.44
N PRO A 91 -4.65 36.19 18.52
CA PRO A 91 -4.31 35.29 19.63
C PRO A 91 -5.53 34.67 20.35
N ASN A 92 -6.74 35.17 20.07
CA ASN A 92 -8.01 34.67 20.61
C ASN A 92 -8.79 33.76 19.65
N GLU A 93 -8.25 33.44 18.47
CA GLU A 93 -8.93 32.54 17.55
C GLU A 93 -8.86 31.10 18.09
N GLY A 94 -10.02 30.58 18.50
CA GLY A 94 -10.16 29.25 19.10
C GLY A 94 -9.75 28.12 18.16
N THR A 95 -9.76 26.88 18.68
CA THR A 95 -9.50 25.69 17.86
C THR A 95 -10.64 25.50 16.86
N LYS A 96 -10.30 25.45 15.57
CA LYS A 96 -11.27 25.28 14.49
C LYS A 96 -11.61 23.80 14.29
N THR A 97 -12.90 23.46 14.40
CA THR A 97 -13.37 22.08 14.24
C THR A 97 -13.78 21.81 12.80
N ILE A 98 -13.27 20.72 12.23
CA ILE A 98 -13.52 20.28 10.86
C ILE A 98 -13.99 18.83 10.89
N TYR A 99 -15.21 18.57 10.43
CA TYR A 99 -15.80 17.25 10.32
C TYR A 99 -15.51 16.64 8.95
N LEU A 100 -15.02 15.40 8.95
CA LEU A 100 -14.59 14.70 7.75
C LEU A 100 -15.38 13.41 7.55
N ALA A 101 -15.91 13.24 6.34
CA ALA A 101 -16.56 12.00 5.94
C ALA A 101 -16.15 11.60 4.51
N GLY A 102 -16.00 10.30 4.30
CA GLY A 102 -15.92 9.71 2.97
C GLY A 102 -17.23 9.01 2.61
N ALA A 103 -17.52 8.94 1.32
CA ALA A 103 -18.54 8.06 0.76
C ALA A 103 -18.00 7.39 -0.51
N CYS A 104 -18.52 6.21 -0.83
CA CYS A 104 -18.21 5.52 -2.08
C CYS A 104 -19.44 4.77 -2.57
N THR A 105 -19.88 5.03 -3.79
CA THR A 105 -20.91 4.20 -4.45
C THR A 105 -20.23 3.08 -5.25
N LYS A 106 -20.89 1.92 -5.33
CA LYS A 106 -20.38 0.70 -5.98
C LYS A 106 -18.92 0.34 -5.60
N PRO A 107 -18.60 0.17 -4.31
CA PRO A 107 -17.22 -0.12 -3.90
C PRO A 107 -16.70 -1.44 -4.50
N ASN A 108 -15.40 -1.49 -4.82
CA ASN A 108 -14.73 -2.65 -5.40
C ASN A 108 -15.20 -3.04 -6.82
N THR A 109 -15.73 -2.09 -7.58
CA THR A 109 -16.02 -2.22 -9.02
C THR A 109 -15.25 -1.16 -9.81
N ASN A 110 -15.20 -1.29 -11.13
CA ASN A 110 -14.62 -0.25 -11.99
C ASN A 110 -15.51 1.02 -12.05
N ASP A 111 -16.78 0.90 -11.69
CA ASP A 111 -17.71 2.03 -11.58
C ASP A 111 -17.70 2.65 -10.17
N ALA A 112 -16.71 2.32 -9.34
CA ALA A 112 -16.61 2.87 -8.00
C ALA A 112 -16.49 4.39 -8.07
N ARG A 113 -17.25 5.06 -7.20
CA ARG A 113 -17.35 6.51 -7.21
C ARG A 113 -17.22 7.05 -5.81
N ALA A 114 -16.06 7.61 -5.48
CA ALA A 114 -15.72 8.06 -4.14
C ALA A 114 -15.77 9.59 -4.00
N GLY A 115 -16.30 10.07 -2.88
CA GLY A 115 -16.50 11.49 -2.62
C GLY A 115 -16.15 11.84 -1.18
N SER A 116 -15.51 13.00 -1.01
CA SER A 116 -15.09 13.57 0.25
C SER A 116 -16.03 14.70 0.66
N GLY A 117 -16.49 14.68 1.91
CA GLY A 117 -17.30 15.73 2.50
C GLY A 117 -16.59 16.35 3.70
N ILE A 118 -16.50 17.67 3.69
CA ILE A 118 -15.88 18.47 4.74
C ILE A 118 -16.93 19.46 5.23
N SER A 119 -17.25 19.42 6.52
CA SER A 119 -18.14 20.39 7.18
C SER A 119 -17.38 21.10 8.28
N SER A 120 -17.52 22.42 8.35
CA SER A 120 -16.96 23.26 9.40
C SER A 120 -17.91 24.42 9.64
N THR A 121 -17.75 25.12 10.76
CA THR A 121 -18.49 26.37 11.02
C THR A 121 -18.06 27.49 10.07
N ASP A 122 -16.87 27.38 9.48
CA ASP A 122 -16.42 28.28 8.43
C ASP A 122 -16.85 27.74 7.06
N LEU A 123 -17.67 28.56 6.36
CA LEU A 123 -18.20 28.24 5.05
C LEU A 123 -17.09 28.01 4.01
N HIS A 124 -15.93 28.66 4.15
CA HIS A 124 -14.79 28.46 3.24
C HIS A 124 -14.16 27.06 3.35
N LEU A 125 -14.37 26.37 4.47
CA LEU A 125 -13.92 24.98 4.67
C LEU A 125 -15.03 23.95 4.42
N GLN A 126 -16.23 24.39 4.03
CA GLN A 126 -17.34 23.50 3.75
C GLN A 126 -17.31 23.04 2.29
N LEU A 127 -16.81 21.83 2.04
CA LEU A 127 -16.50 21.34 0.70
C LEU A 127 -17.12 19.97 0.42
N SER A 128 -17.49 19.76 -0.85
CA SER A 128 -17.98 18.50 -1.40
C SER A 128 -17.15 18.17 -2.63
N LEU A 129 -16.16 17.30 -2.49
CA LEU A 129 -15.13 17.07 -3.50
C LEU A 129 -15.13 15.64 -4.00
N ARG A 130 -15.10 15.47 -5.31
CA ARG A 130 -14.94 14.15 -5.92
C ARG A 130 -13.50 13.69 -5.77
N THR A 131 -13.29 12.52 -5.16
CA THR A 131 -11.94 12.01 -4.93
C THR A 131 -11.24 11.75 -6.26
N PRO A 132 -10.01 12.22 -6.45
CA PRO A 132 -9.26 11.92 -7.67
C PRO A 132 -8.57 10.56 -7.61
N GLY A 133 -8.36 9.94 -8.78
CA GLY A 133 -7.60 8.71 -8.90
C GLY A 133 -8.32 7.49 -8.31
N ILE A 134 -7.74 6.84 -7.30
CA ILE A 134 -8.27 5.58 -6.76
C ILE A 134 -9.59 5.83 -6.01
N GLN A 135 -10.69 5.35 -6.57
CA GLN A 135 -12.05 5.54 -6.05
C GLN A 135 -12.39 4.58 -4.90
N THR A 136 -11.86 4.84 -3.70
CA THR A 136 -12.18 4.07 -2.48
C THR A 136 -12.66 4.96 -1.35
N LEU A 137 -13.43 4.40 -0.41
CA LEU A 137 -13.86 5.11 0.79
C LEU A 137 -12.67 5.73 1.55
N PHE A 138 -11.61 4.96 1.74
CA PHE A 138 -10.42 5.42 2.46
C PHE A 138 -9.65 6.51 1.68
N ALA A 139 -9.60 6.43 0.35
CA ALA A 139 -9.04 7.52 -0.47
C ALA A 139 -9.86 8.80 -0.32
N ALA A 140 -11.19 8.71 -0.25
CA ALA A 140 -12.04 9.87 -0.02
C ALA A 140 -11.82 10.49 1.35
N GLU A 141 -11.68 9.69 2.40
CA GLU A 141 -11.37 10.18 3.74
C GLU A 141 -10.02 10.92 3.77
N LEU A 142 -8.98 10.33 3.20
CA LEU A 142 -7.64 10.95 3.10
C LEU A 142 -7.66 12.23 2.26
N TYR A 143 -8.38 12.24 1.16
CA TYR A 143 -8.50 13.41 0.31
C TYR A 143 -9.23 14.56 1.00
N GLY A 144 -10.23 14.24 1.84
CA GLY A 144 -10.88 15.21 2.71
C GLY A 144 -9.91 15.83 3.71
N VAL A 145 -9.04 15.03 4.32
CA VAL A 145 -7.96 15.53 5.19
C VAL A 145 -7.02 16.45 4.42
N LYS A 146 -6.50 15.99 3.27
CA LYS A 146 -5.60 16.79 2.42
C LYS A 146 -6.21 18.16 2.11
N SER A 147 -7.44 18.17 1.57
CA SER A 147 -8.11 19.40 1.15
C SER A 147 -8.38 20.33 2.34
N SER A 148 -8.71 19.77 3.51
CA SER A 148 -8.89 20.56 4.74
C SER A 148 -7.60 21.23 5.19
N LEU A 149 -6.47 20.55 5.07
CA LEU A 149 -5.16 21.11 5.39
C LEU A 149 -4.72 22.18 4.38
N GLU A 150 -5.07 22.02 3.11
CA GLU A 150 -4.75 23.00 2.07
C GLU A 150 -5.59 24.29 2.17
N CYS A 151 -6.82 24.19 2.66
CA CYS A 151 -7.69 25.36 2.82
C CYS A 151 -7.58 26.03 4.21
N ALA A 152 -7.06 25.34 5.22
CA ALA A 152 -6.94 25.89 6.57
C ALA A 152 -5.62 26.66 6.76
N ASN A 153 -5.69 27.85 7.37
CA ASN A 153 -4.51 28.65 7.75
C ASN A 153 -3.50 27.81 8.54
N ASN A 154 -2.21 27.83 8.16
CA ASN A 154 -1.14 27.01 8.74
C ASN A 154 -0.80 27.35 10.20
N PHE A 155 -1.17 28.53 10.66
CA PHE A 155 -0.90 29.05 12.01
C PHE A 155 -2.09 28.90 12.97
N GLN A 156 -3.27 28.48 12.49
CA GLN A 156 -4.44 28.28 13.34
C GLN A 156 -4.49 26.87 13.94
N LYS A 157 -4.97 26.69 15.17
CA LYS A 157 -5.19 25.33 15.71
C LYS A 157 -6.41 24.69 15.04
N ILE A 158 -6.27 23.46 14.53
CA ILE A 158 -7.37 22.72 13.91
C ILE A 158 -7.65 21.41 14.65
N LYS A 159 -8.91 21.00 14.65
CA LYS A 159 -9.37 19.70 15.10
C LYS A 159 -10.09 18.98 13.98
N LEU A 160 -9.51 17.90 13.48
CA LEU A 160 -10.09 17.03 12.48
C LEU A 160 -10.91 15.93 13.18
N VAL A 161 -12.20 15.90 12.93
CA VAL A 161 -13.14 14.97 13.55
C VAL A 161 -13.61 13.96 12.51
N SER A 162 -13.46 12.67 12.80
CA SER A 162 -13.94 11.59 11.91
C SER A 162 -14.54 10.44 12.72
N THR A 163 -15.50 9.72 12.11
CA THR A 163 -16.00 8.44 12.67
C THR A 163 -15.15 7.24 12.22
N SER A 164 -14.18 7.45 11.33
CA SER A 164 -13.37 6.37 10.74
C SER A 164 -12.18 6.03 11.64
N LYS A 165 -12.30 4.93 12.38
CA LYS A 165 -11.17 4.35 13.14
C LYS A 165 -9.95 4.08 12.25
N ARG A 166 -10.20 3.65 11.01
CA ARG A 166 -9.15 3.39 10.02
C ARG A 166 -8.38 4.67 9.67
N LEU A 167 -9.07 5.79 9.45
CA LEU A 167 -8.43 7.07 9.16
C LEU A 167 -7.59 7.56 10.34
N ILE A 168 -8.17 7.56 11.54
CA ILE A 168 -7.47 8.03 12.75
C ILE A 168 -6.23 7.16 13.00
N LYS A 169 -6.37 5.83 12.96
CA LYS A 169 -5.24 4.90 13.12
C LYS A 169 -4.16 5.11 12.05
N ALA A 170 -4.57 5.34 10.80
CA ALA A 170 -3.65 5.61 9.71
C ALA A 170 -2.81 6.86 9.96
N LEU A 171 -3.41 7.93 10.48
CA LEU A 171 -2.73 9.21 10.73
C LEU A 171 -1.97 9.27 12.06
N THR A 172 -2.19 8.33 12.98
CA THR A 172 -1.51 8.30 14.28
C THR A 172 -0.39 7.26 14.38
N SER A 173 -0.61 6.05 13.84
CA SER A 173 0.30 4.90 14.09
C SER A 173 0.70 4.15 12.82
N ASP A 174 -0.25 3.85 11.92
CA ASP A 174 0.10 3.01 10.77
C ASP A 174 1.04 3.74 9.79
N PHE A 175 0.95 5.07 9.66
CA PHE A 175 1.84 5.83 8.78
C PHE A 175 3.32 5.69 9.16
N LYS A 176 3.65 5.61 10.46
CA LYS A 176 5.03 5.41 10.92
C LYS A 176 5.57 4.07 10.43
N THR A 177 4.78 3.01 10.60
CA THR A 177 5.11 1.66 10.10
C THR A 177 5.27 1.66 8.58
N TRP A 178 4.36 2.30 7.85
CA TRP A 178 4.45 2.38 6.39
C TRP A 178 5.66 3.17 5.94
N GLU A 179 5.96 4.28 6.60
CA GLU A 179 7.12 5.12 6.32
C GLU A 179 8.43 4.37 6.54
N ASP A 180 8.54 3.64 7.65
CA ASP A 180 9.70 2.83 7.97
C ASP A 180 9.90 1.71 6.95
N GLN A 181 8.82 1.14 6.43
CA GLN A 181 8.89 0.11 5.39
C GLN A 181 9.04 0.68 3.96
N GLY A 182 9.24 2.00 3.82
CA GLY A 182 9.42 2.66 2.53
C GLY A 182 8.15 2.71 1.69
N TRP A 183 6.99 2.76 2.34
CA TRP A 183 5.65 2.88 1.75
C TRP A 183 5.19 1.67 0.93
N ILE A 184 5.83 0.51 1.12
CA ILE A 184 5.41 -0.73 0.48
C ILE A 184 4.06 -1.16 1.04
N GLU A 185 3.16 -1.59 0.17
CA GLU A 185 1.83 -2.13 0.52
C GLU A 185 0.93 -1.14 1.28
N ALA A 186 1.40 0.10 1.51
CA ALA A 186 0.61 1.16 2.09
C ALA A 186 -0.54 1.52 1.13
N PRO A 187 -1.81 1.44 1.58
CA PRO A 187 -2.96 1.73 0.74
C PRO A 187 -3.01 3.24 0.44
N ASN A 188 -3.17 3.62 -0.83
CA ASN A 188 -3.16 5.03 -1.25
C ASN A 188 -1.89 5.78 -0.76
N SER A 189 -0.73 5.12 -0.84
CA SER A 189 0.55 5.61 -0.31
C SER A 189 0.85 7.06 -0.71
N ASP A 190 0.62 7.45 -1.96
CA ASP A 190 0.89 8.80 -2.43
C ASP A 190 -0.01 9.87 -1.79
N LEU A 191 -1.27 9.54 -1.51
CA LEU A 191 -2.18 10.45 -0.81
C LEU A 191 -1.82 10.57 0.67
N ILE A 192 -1.44 9.46 1.32
CA ILE A 192 -1.02 9.48 2.73
C ILE A 192 0.25 10.30 2.87
N LYS A 193 1.24 10.11 1.99
CA LYS A 193 2.46 10.92 1.98
C LYS A 193 2.16 12.41 1.88
N GLN A 194 1.25 12.81 1.00
CA GLN A 194 0.83 14.21 0.89
C GLN A 194 0.20 14.71 2.20
N VAL A 195 -0.71 13.94 2.79
CA VAL A 195 -1.35 14.33 4.07
C VAL A 195 -0.33 14.45 5.19
N VAL A 196 0.53 13.45 5.38
CA VAL A 196 1.56 13.45 6.43
C VAL A 196 2.52 14.62 6.23
N ASN A 197 2.96 14.89 5.01
CA ASN A 197 3.85 15.99 4.73
C ASN A 197 3.21 17.36 5.02
N ARG A 198 1.94 17.55 4.65
CA ARG A 198 1.21 18.77 5.01
C ARG A 198 1.05 18.93 6.53
N LEU A 199 0.82 17.83 7.25
CA LEU A 199 0.78 17.86 8.72
C LEU A 199 2.14 18.23 9.33
N ARG A 200 3.26 17.80 8.73
CA ARG A 200 4.63 18.15 9.13
C ARG A 200 4.95 19.62 8.93
N ILE A 201 4.57 20.18 7.78
CA ILE A 201 4.86 21.57 7.41
C ILE A 201 4.03 22.56 8.24
N ARG A 202 2.87 22.13 8.71
CA ARG A 202 1.95 22.97 9.49
C ARG A 202 2.58 23.41 10.81
N LYS A 203 2.56 24.72 11.06
CA LYS A 203 3.16 25.33 12.27
C LYS A 203 2.27 25.18 13.51
N ALA A 204 0.96 25.21 13.33
CA ALA A 204 0.02 25.08 14.43
C ALA A 204 -0.39 23.63 14.71
N PRO A 205 -0.68 23.29 16.00
CA PRO A 205 -1.12 21.95 16.37
C PRO A 205 -2.38 21.49 15.64
N THR A 206 -2.35 20.24 15.19
CA THR A 206 -3.50 19.50 14.67
C THR A 206 -3.96 18.47 15.69
N LEU A 207 -5.24 18.50 16.04
CA LEU A 207 -5.90 17.50 16.87
C LEU A 207 -6.74 16.56 15.99
N LEU A 208 -6.71 15.27 16.28
CA LEU A 208 -7.49 14.24 15.61
C LEU A 208 -8.50 13.68 16.62
N GLU A 209 -9.78 13.71 16.31
CA GLU A 209 -10.83 13.20 17.18
C GLU A 209 -11.59 12.05 16.50
N LEU A 210 -11.63 10.92 17.20
CA LEU A 210 -12.50 9.81 16.83
C LEU A 210 -13.87 10.00 17.47
N LEU A 211 -14.86 10.31 16.63
CA LEU A 211 -16.23 10.51 17.09
C LEU A 211 -17.00 9.18 17.09
N GLU A 212 -17.55 8.80 18.24
CA GLU A 212 -18.37 7.59 18.39
C GLU A 212 -19.82 7.83 17.93
N ASP A 213 -20.41 8.95 18.36
CA ASP A 213 -21.80 9.30 18.07
C ASP A 213 -21.92 10.36 16.97
N THR A 214 -22.94 10.24 16.12
CA THR A 214 -23.06 11.13 14.97
C THR A 214 -23.59 12.51 15.39
N SER A 215 -22.78 13.56 15.21
CA SER A 215 -23.17 14.96 15.43
C SER A 215 -23.79 15.61 14.18
N ASN A 216 -24.39 16.79 14.32
CA ASN A 216 -24.94 17.55 13.19
C ASN A 216 -23.90 17.88 12.12
N GLY A 217 -22.70 18.34 12.52
CA GLY A 217 -21.60 18.60 11.59
C GLY A 217 -21.10 17.33 10.88
N MET A 218 -21.08 16.20 11.59
CA MET A 218 -20.75 14.91 10.98
C MET A 218 -21.83 14.44 9.98
N ASN A 219 -23.11 14.63 10.29
CA ASN A 219 -24.22 14.34 9.37
C ASN A 219 -24.12 15.19 8.10
N GLU A 220 -23.79 16.45 8.25
CA GLU A 220 -23.57 17.35 7.12
C GLU A 220 -22.38 16.91 6.28
N ALA A 221 -21.22 16.60 6.88
CA ALA A 221 -20.08 16.04 6.17
C ALA A 221 -20.44 14.76 5.40
N LYS A 222 -21.20 13.84 6.01
CA LYS A 222 -21.69 12.62 5.33
C LYS A 222 -22.60 12.95 4.15
N SER A 223 -23.44 13.98 4.27
CA SER A 223 -24.33 14.43 3.18
C SER A 223 -23.54 15.02 2.02
N LEU A 224 -22.50 15.83 2.31
CA LEU A 224 -21.59 16.41 1.34
C LEU A 224 -20.79 15.31 0.61
N ALA A 225 -20.29 14.32 1.35
CA ALA A 225 -19.57 13.19 0.77
C ALA A 225 -20.44 12.39 -0.20
N LYS A 226 -21.71 12.14 0.15
CA LYS A 226 -22.67 11.46 -0.75
C LYS A 226 -22.96 12.27 -2.00
N ARG A 227 -23.09 13.60 -1.88
CA ARG A 227 -23.26 14.50 -3.02
C ARG A 227 -22.04 14.45 -3.95
N ALA A 228 -20.84 14.45 -3.36
CA ALA A 228 -19.58 14.36 -4.09
C ALA A 228 -19.44 13.08 -4.93
N CYS A 229 -19.99 11.94 -4.49
CA CYS A 229 -20.01 10.71 -5.29
C CYS A 229 -20.74 10.87 -6.63
N ASN A 230 -21.68 11.82 -6.73
CA ASN A 230 -22.48 12.02 -7.93
C ASN A 230 -21.86 13.02 -8.92
N LEU A 231 -20.89 13.83 -8.46
CA LEU A 231 -20.18 14.78 -9.32
C LEU A 231 -19.52 14.05 -10.50
N GLN A 232 -19.59 14.67 -11.68
CA GLN A 232 -19.05 14.10 -12.92
C GLN A 232 -17.53 14.19 -12.98
N GLN A 233 -16.99 15.35 -12.61
CA GLN A 233 -15.57 15.63 -12.68
C GLN A 233 -14.90 15.28 -11.34
N GLU A 234 -13.75 14.63 -11.42
CA GLU A 234 -12.84 14.48 -10.28
C GLU A 234 -12.33 15.85 -9.85
N ALA A 235 -12.13 16.07 -8.55
CA ALA A 235 -11.51 17.29 -8.10
C ALA A 235 -10.13 17.43 -8.74
N GLU A 236 -9.76 18.65 -9.11
CA GLU A 236 -8.47 18.91 -9.73
C GLU A 236 -7.36 18.41 -8.82
N THR A 237 -6.56 17.50 -9.35
CA THR A 237 -5.30 17.15 -8.72
C THR A 237 -4.33 18.24 -9.08
N ASN A 238 -4.17 19.22 -8.19
CA ASN A 238 -2.92 19.96 -8.22
C ASN A 238 -1.80 18.91 -8.16
N PRO A 239 -0.83 18.93 -9.10
CA PRO A 239 0.33 18.06 -8.97
C PRO A 239 0.85 18.24 -7.55
N PRO A 240 1.25 17.15 -6.87
CA PRO A 240 1.80 17.31 -5.53
C PRO A 240 2.83 18.43 -5.65
N PRO A 241 2.71 19.52 -4.86
CA PRO A 241 3.77 20.51 -4.85
C PRO A 241 5.08 19.73 -4.67
N ARG A 242 6.20 20.24 -5.20
CA ARG A 242 7.52 19.61 -5.05
C ARG A 242 7.98 19.73 -3.58
N GLU A 243 7.11 19.38 -2.66
CA GLU A 243 7.35 19.27 -1.26
C GLU A 243 8.19 18.01 -1.10
N GLU A 244 9.44 18.25 -0.74
CA GLU A 244 10.40 17.19 -0.51
C GLU A 244 9.88 16.35 0.65
N TYR A 245 9.32 15.19 0.30
CA TYR A 245 8.89 14.21 1.27
C TYR A 245 10.11 13.77 2.11
N HIS A 246 10.24 14.32 3.31
CA HIS A 246 11.15 13.80 4.32
C HIS A 246 10.37 12.81 5.18
N PRO A 247 10.93 11.65 5.57
CA PRO A 247 12.14 10.98 5.08
C PRO A 247 11.95 10.08 3.83
N SER A 248 12.94 10.07 2.95
CA SER A 248 12.96 9.21 1.75
C SER A 248 13.51 7.82 2.05
N GLY A 249 12.89 6.77 1.49
CA GLY A 249 13.34 5.39 1.61
C GLY A 249 12.82 4.65 2.83
N ALA A 250 13.14 3.36 2.89
CA ALA A 250 12.81 2.48 4.02
C ALA A 250 13.92 2.54 5.07
N LYS A 251 13.54 2.54 6.35
CA LYS A 251 14.45 2.46 7.50
C LYS A 251 15.17 1.11 7.49
N LEU A 252 16.50 1.15 7.58
CA LEU A 252 17.33 -0.07 7.49
C LEU A 252 16.98 -1.07 8.60
N GLN A 253 16.70 -0.59 9.80
CA GLN A 253 16.37 -1.45 10.94
C GLN A 253 15.02 -2.17 10.79
N SER A 254 14.04 -1.58 10.11
CA SER A 254 12.71 -2.16 9.94
C SER A 254 12.58 -3.03 8.68
N ILE A 255 13.57 -2.98 7.78
CA ILE A 255 13.49 -3.65 6.50
C ILE A 255 13.81 -5.14 6.65
N THR A 256 12.90 -6.00 6.20
CA THR A 256 13.18 -7.42 6.02
C THR A 256 13.65 -7.69 4.59
N GLN A 257 14.33 -8.83 4.36
CA GLN A 257 14.70 -9.25 3.00
C GLN A 257 13.49 -9.27 2.05
N ALA A 258 12.31 -9.68 2.54
CA ALA A 258 11.08 -9.69 1.76
C ALA A 258 10.61 -8.27 1.38
N ILE A 259 10.71 -7.30 2.30
CA ILE A 259 10.39 -5.88 2.04
C ILE A 259 11.41 -5.29 1.06
N ALA A 260 12.70 -5.52 1.28
CA ALA A 260 13.77 -5.08 0.36
C ALA A 260 13.57 -5.62 -1.07
N TYR A 261 13.24 -6.90 -1.19
CA TYR A 261 12.92 -7.51 -2.48
C TYR A 261 11.70 -6.85 -3.15
N LYS A 262 10.64 -6.57 -2.39
CA LYS A 262 9.46 -5.82 -2.89
C LYS A 262 9.81 -4.40 -3.32
N LEU A 263 10.70 -3.69 -2.62
CA LEU A 263 11.18 -2.36 -3.03
C LEU A 263 11.83 -2.44 -4.41
N LEU A 264 12.74 -3.39 -4.60
CA LEU A 264 13.42 -3.58 -5.87
C LEU A 264 12.45 -3.96 -7.00
N LEU A 265 11.46 -4.81 -6.70
CA LEU A 265 10.46 -5.25 -7.68
C LEU A 265 9.49 -4.13 -8.07
N ASN A 266 9.03 -3.32 -7.12
CA ASN A 266 8.11 -2.21 -7.40
C ASN A 266 8.73 -1.16 -8.34
N ASN A 267 10.05 -0.98 -8.30
CA ASN A 267 10.76 -0.13 -9.27
C ASN A 267 10.89 -0.77 -10.66
N LYS A 268 10.81 -2.09 -10.73
CA LYS A 268 10.83 -2.87 -11.97
C LYS A 268 9.41 -3.32 -12.31
N ALA A 269 8.53 -2.36 -12.61
CA ALA A 269 7.16 -2.67 -13.02
C ALA A 269 7.20 -3.62 -14.23
N ALA A 270 6.81 -4.88 -14.03
CA ALA A 270 6.80 -5.87 -15.10
C ALA A 270 5.78 -5.44 -16.17
N PRO A 271 6.14 -5.41 -17.46
CA PRO A 271 5.22 -4.99 -18.50
C PRO A 271 4.02 -5.93 -18.53
N GLU A 272 2.82 -5.37 -18.40
CA GLU A 272 1.60 -6.13 -18.57
C GLU A 272 1.47 -6.57 -20.03
N SER A 273 1.51 -7.89 -20.27
CA SER A 273 1.28 -8.47 -21.60
C SER A 273 -0.08 -8.06 -22.17
N LYS A 274 -0.12 -7.71 -23.46
CA LYS A 274 -1.36 -7.38 -24.20
C LYS A 274 -2.41 -8.48 -24.05
N THR A 275 -1.99 -9.74 -24.14
CA THR A 275 -2.88 -10.90 -23.98
C THR A 275 -3.53 -10.95 -22.60
N SER A 276 -2.77 -10.65 -21.54
CA SER A 276 -3.30 -10.60 -20.17
C SER A 276 -4.38 -9.53 -20.02
N LYS A 277 -4.21 -8.37 -20.66
CA LYS A 277 -5.19 -7.28 -20.61
C LYS A 277 -6.50 -7.68 -21.30
N ILE A 278 -6.40 -8.25 -22.50
CA ILE A 278 -7.55 -8.72 -23.29
C ILE A 278 -8.31 -9.82 -22.52
N SER A 279 -7.61 -10.80 -21.95
CA SER A 279 -8.25 -11.87 -21.18
C SER A 279 -8.96 -11.34 -19.94
N VAL A 280 -8.35 -10.41 -19.20
CA VAL A 280 -8.98 -9.78 -18.03
C VAL A 280 -10.20 -8.96 -18.44
N GLN A 281 -10.12 -8.23 -19.57
CA GLN A 281 -11.26 -7.47 -20.10
C GLN A 281 -12.43 -8.39 -20.45
N LYS A 282 -12.18 -9.51 -21.14
CA LYS A 282 -13.24 -10.51 -21.43
C LYS A 282 -13.88 -11.05 -20.16
N ILE A 283 -13.08 -11.39 -19.14
CA ILE A 283 -13.61 -11.85 -17.85
C ILE A 283 -14.48 -10.76 -17.20
N GLN A 284 -14.10 -9.48 -17.32
CA GLN A 284 -14.89 -8.38 -16.79
C GLN A 284 -16.23 -8.24 -17.52
N GLU A 285 -16.23 -8.31 -18.86
CA GLU A 285 -17.42 -8.24 -19.71
C GLU A 285 -18.36 -9.42 -19.43
N ASP A 286 -17.85 -10.65 -19.36
CA ASP A 286 -18.62 -11.85 -19.02
C ASP A 286 -19.28 -11.78 -17.63
N ILE A 287 -18.57 -11.22 -16.64
CA ILE A 287 -19.10 -11.05 -15.28
C ILE A 287 -20.16 -9.94 -15.27
N GLU A 288 -19.95 -8.86 -16.02
CA GLU A 288 -20.90 -7.76 -16.17
C GLU A 288 -22.21 -8.25 -16.80
N GLU A 289 -22.15 -9.04 -17.87
CA GLU A 289 -23.32 -9.65 -18.52
C GLU A 289 -24.11 -10.55 -17.56
N LYS A 290 -23.42 -11.40 -16.77
CA LYS A 290 -24.07 -12.41 -15.92
C LYS A 290 -24.51 -11.88 -14.55
N ARG A 291 -23.83 -10.87 -14.02
CA ARG A 291 -23.98 -10.42 -12.61
C ARG A 291 -24.29 -8.93 -12.49
N GLY A 292 -24.26 -8.17 -13.58
CA GLY A 292 -24.59 -6.74 -13.59
C GLY A 292 -23.56 -5.83 -12.91
N TYR A 293 -22.31 -6.28 -12.73
CA TYR A 293 -21.24 -5.43 -12.22
C TYR A 293 -19.88 -5.80 -12.81
N LYS A 294 -19.01 -4.79 -12.95
CA LYS A 294 -17.66 -4.96 -13.52
C LYS A 294 -16.57 -5.00 -12.43
N PRO A 295 -15.97 -6.15 -12.10
CA PRO A 295 -14.94 -6.26 -11.07
C PRO A 295 -13.60 -5.65 -11.50
N THR A 296 -12.86 -5.08 -10.55
CA THR A 296 -11.48 -4.62 -10.79
C THR A 296 -10.54 -5.79 -11.09
N SER A 297 -9.53 -5.57 -11.95
CA SER A 297 -8.51 -6.57 -12.29
C SER A 297 -7.86 -7.20 -11.06
N GLN A 298 -7.56 -6.39 -10.04
CA GLN A 298 -7.01 -6.86 -8.76
C GLN A 298 -7.95 -7.84 -8.04
N LYS A 299 -9.27 -7.59 -8.07
CA LYS A 299 -10.27 -8.46 -7.45
C LYS A 299 -10.33 -9.81 -8.14
N ILE A 300 -10.23 -9.84 -9.48
CA ILE A 300 -10.17 -11.08 -10.27
C ILE A 300 -8.96 -11.92 -9.82
N TRP A 301 -7.76 -11.32 -9.80
CA TRP A 301 -6.54 -12.01 -9.38
C TRP A 301 -6.58 -12.46 -7.91
N HIS A 302 -7.10 -11.60 -7.02
CA HIS A 302 -7.23 -11.90 -5.60
C HIS A 302 -8.17 -13.08 -5.35
N GLN A 303 -9.33 -13.10 -6.01
CA GLN A 303 -10.30 -14.18 -5.89
C GLN A 303 -9.76 -15.48 -6.47
N LEU A 304 -9.07 -15.43 -7.62
CA LEU A 304 -8.39 -16.59 -8.19
C LEU A 304 -7.40 -17.20 -7.18
N LYS A 305 -6.59 -16.36 -6.53
CA LYS A 305 -5.61 -16.79 -5.51
C LYS A 305 -6.28 -17.38 -4.26
N ARG A 306 -7.31 -16.71 -3.72
CA ARG A 306 -7.96 -17.07 -2.44
C ARG A 306 -9.03 -18.16 -2.54
N SER A 307 -9.49 -18.52 -3.74
CA SER A 307 -10.56 -19.50 -3.92
C SER A 307 -10.23 -20.85 -3.24
N LYS A 308 -10.95 -21.19 -2.15
CA LYS A 308 -10.70 -22.46 -1.42
C LYS A 308 -11.16 -23.69 -2.22
N ASN A 309 -12.13 -23.50 -3.10
CA ASN A 309 -12.77 -24.57 -3.87
C ASN A 309 -11.97 -24.99 -5.12
N CYS A 310 -10.76 -24.46 -5.29
CA CYS A 310 -9.91 -24.73 -6.44
C CYS A 310 -8.56 -25.25 -5.96
N LEU A 311 -8.14 -26.41 -6.48
CA LEU A 311 -6.81 -26.97 -6.20
C LEU A 311 -5.72 -26.01 -6.71
N ARG A 312 -4.56 -26.00 -6.05
CA ARG A 312 -3.43 -25.11 -6.43
C ARG A 312 -3.05 -25.26 -7.90
N LYS A 313 -2.97 -26.51 -8.40
CA LYS A 313 -2.65 -26.80 -9.81
C LYS A 313 -3.63 -26.17 -10.79
N HIS A 314 -4.93 -26.19 -10.48
CA HIS A 314 -5.96 -25.57 -11.32
C HIS A 314 -5.85 -24.05 -11.31
N LYS A 315 -5.54 -23.43 -10.15
CA LYS A 315 -5.30 -21.98 -10.07
C LYS A 315 -4.09 -21.55 -10.90
N GLU A 316 -3.00 -22.31 -10.83
CA GLU A 316 -1.79 -22.05 -11.62
C GLU A 316 -2.09 -22.17 -13.12
N PHE A 317 -2.86 -23.19 -13.51
CA PHE A 317 -3.31 -23.34 -14.90
C PHE A 317 -4.14 -22.14 -15.35
N ILE A 318 -5.17 -21.74 -14.59
CA ILE A 318 -6.02 -20.59 -14.92
C ILE A 318 -5.21 -19.28 -14.95
N TYR A 319 -4.27 -19.09 -14.02
CA TYR A 319 -3.39 -17.92 -14.02
C TYR A 319 -2.57 -17.85 -15.32
N LYS A 320 -1.94 -18.95 -15.70
CA LYS A 320 -1.16 -19.09 -16.93
C LYS A 320 -2.01 -18.95 -18.20
N ALA A 321 -3.23 -19.45 -18.17
CA ALA A 321 -4.24 -19.29 -19.22
C ALA A 321 -4.56 -17.80 -19.46
N ILE A 322 -4.91 -17.08 -18.39
CA ILE A 322 -5.26 -15.65 -18.47
C ILE A 322 -4.04 -14.84 -18.92
N LYS A 323 -2.84 -15.17 -18.42
CA LYS A 323 -1.59 -14.52 -18.84
C LYS A 323 -1.18 -14.84 -20.28
N GLY A 324 -1.80 -15.84 -20.91
CA GLY A 324 -1.49 -16.26 -22.29
C GLY A 324 -0.16 -16.99 -22.40
N THR A 325 0.33 -17.63 -21.34
CA THR A 325 1.57 -18.41 -21.39
C THR A 325 1.35 -19.81 -21.96
N TYR A 326 0.11 -20.29 -21.95
CA TYR A 326 -0.29 -21.51 -22.65
C TYR A 326 -1.06 -21.15 -23.91
N TYR A 327 -0.79 -21.89 -24.99
CA TYR A 327 -1.68 -21.96 -26.15
C TYR A 327 -2.91 -22.77 -25.76
N ILE A 328 -3.82 -22.13 -25.04
CA ILE A 328 -5.20 -22.58 -25.01
C ILE A 328 -5.77 -21.94 -26.26
N ASP A 329 -6.08 -22.75 -27.26
CA ASP A 329 -6.77 -22.28 -28.45
C ASP A 329 -8.08 -21.62 -28.01
N LEU A 330 -8.03 -20.31 -27.80
CA LEU A 330 -9.15 -19.37 -27.66
C LEU A 330 -9.87 -19.22 -29.02
N VAL A 331 -9.84 -20.27 -29.83
CA VAL A 331 -10.50 -20.44 -31.13
C VAL A 331 -11.88 -21.09 -30.95
N PHE A 332 -12.26 -21.51 -29.73
CA PHE A 332 -13.57 -22.12 -29.50
C PHE A 332 -14.78 -21.16 -29.58
N CYS A 333 -14.59 -19.86 -29.80
CA CYS A 333 -15.70 -18.91 -29.87
C CYS A 333 -15.82 -18.11 -31.17
N GLY A 334 -15.19 -18.53 -32.29
CA GLY A 334 -15.42 -17.78 -33.54
C GLY A 334 -14.65 -18.13 -34.80
N LYS A 335 -14.04 -19.31 -34.95
CA LYS A 335 -13.60 -19.77 -36.28
C LYS A 335 -14.11 -21.17 -36.56
N PRO A 336 -14.63 -21.44 -37.78
CA PRO A 336 -15.10 -22.78 -38.14
C PRO A 336 -13.94 -23.78 -38.01
N PRO A 337 -14.25 -25.04 -37.66
CA PRO A 337 -13.25 -26.06 -37.37
C PRO A 337 -12.31 -26.25 -38.56
N LEU A 338 -11.02 -26.40 -38.27
CA LEU A 338 -9.95 -26.75 -39.20
C LEU A 338 -10.07 -28.20 -39.69
N LEU A 339 -11.25 -28.60 -40.17
CA LEU A 339 -11.51 -29.87 -40.85
C LEU A 339 -11.39 -29.76 -42.37
N SER A 340 -10.86 -28.64 -42.89
CA SER A 340 -10.63 -28.44 -44.32
C SER A 340 -9.17 -28.20 -44.69
N ARG A 341 -8.21 -28.81 -43.97
CA ARG A 341 -6.92 -29.16 -44.57
C ARG A 341 -7.05 -30.54 -45.21
N GLN A 342 -7.77 -30.54 -46.33
CA GLN A 342 -7.72 -31.60 -47.32
C GLN A 342 -6.25 -31.90 -47.67
N LEU A 343 -5.96 -33.19 -47.70
CA LEU A 343 -4.76 -33.82 -48.23
C LEU A 343 -4.36 -33.16 -49.56
N ASN A 344 -3.31 -32.34 -49.53
CA ASN A 344 -2.55 -31.97 -50.72
C ASN A 344 -1.07 -31.88 -50.34
N HIS A 345 -0.54 -33.01 -49.85
CA HIS A 345 0.89 -33.27 -49.92
C HIS A 345 1.22 -33.59 -51.39
N LYS A 346 1.67 -32.58 -52.14
CA LYS A 346 2.62 -32.83 -53.23
C LYS A 346 4.01 -32.85 -52.59
N PRO A 347 4.80 -33.92 -52.74
CA PRO A 347 6.18 -33.93 -52.25
C PRO A 347 7.03 -33.02 -53.14
N THR A 348 7.62 -31.99 -52.55
CA THR A 348 8.71 -31.23 -53.18
C THR A 348 10.01 -32.05 -53.06
N PRO A 349 10.80 -32.20 -54.14
CA PRO A 349 12.04 -32.96 -54.09
C PRO A 349 13.13 -32.21 -53.32
N CYS A 350 13.89 -32.97 -52.53
CA CYS A 350 15.05 -32.53 -51.78
C CYS A 350 16.10 -31.97 -52.74
N LYS A 351 16.63 -30.77 -52.46
CA LYS A 351 17.86 -30.28 -53.08
C LYS A 351 19.03 -30.78 -52.23
N GLU A 352 19.77 -31.72 -52.80
CA GLU A 352 21.09 -32.13 -52.33
C GLU A 352 22.05 -30.93 -52.34
N THR A 353 22.76 -30.74 -51.25
CA THR A 353 23.86 -29.79 -51.13
C THR A 353 25.14 -30.53 -51.49
N SER A 354 25.72 -30.22 -52.65
CA SER A 354 27.07 -30.64 -53.00
C SER A 354 28.08 -29.73 -52.33
N ASN A 355 28.76 -30.25 -51.31
CA ASN A 355 30.03 -29.70 -50.83
C ASN A 355 31.09 -29.95 -51.91
N SER A 356 31.71 -28.87 -52.41
CA SER A 356 33.00 -28.96 -53.09
C SER A 356 34.04 -28.25 -52.24
N TYR A 357 35.03 -29.03 -51.80
CA TYR A 357 36.29 -28.55 -51.26
C TYR A 357 37.16 -28.03 -52.41
N THR A 358 37.70 -26.84 -52.23
CA THR A 358 39.00 -26.40 -52.74
C THR A 358 39.64 -25.54 -51.68
#